data_AF-A0A9P1KGW3-F1
#
_entry.id   AF-A0A9P1KGW3-F1
#
_cell.length_a   1.000
_cell.length_b   1.000
_cell.length_c   1.000
_cell.angle_alpha   90.00
_cell.angle_beta   90.00
_cell.angle_gamma   90.00
#
_symmetry.space_group_name_H-M   'P 1'
#
loop_
_entity.id
_entity.type
_entity.pdbx_description
1 polymer ?
#
loop_
_entity_poly.entity_id
_entity_poly.type
_entity_poly.pdbx_seq_one_letter_code
_entity_poly.pdbx_strand_id
1 'polypeptide(L)'
;MQIFKLIVASFLIPLGLIFWLSAATELISPTNISDNPWGKVAGGLILGSIPLFMGGWFMWEWYRERRRELYRRQRYKRSVFLHLIRDHRGLVTVSSLAQAANISPQEAKEFLDRAVAKYHGDSPQLIDSEYYYFFQID
;
A
#
# COMPACT_ATOMS: atom_id res chain seq x y z
N MET A 1 14.36 -1.17 -9.89
CA MET A 1 14.40 0.31 -9.77
C MET A 1 13.77 0.86 -8.48
N GLN A 2 12.87 0.16 -7.77
CA GLN A 2 12.24 0.70 -6.54
C GLN A 2 13.19 0.80 -5.33
N ILE A 3 14.10 -0.16 -5.15
CA ILE A 3 15.07 -0.15 -4.04
C ILE A 3 16.05 1.03 -4.18
N PHE A 4 16.48 1.35 -5.40
CA PHE A 4 17.32 2.51 -5.69
C PHE A 4 16.62 3.83 -5.32
N LYS A 5 15.34 4.00 -5.69
CA LYS A 5 14.53 5.17 -5.30
C LYS A 5 14.41 5.29 -3.76
N LEU A 6 14.29 4.16 -3.05
CA LEU A 6 14.21 4.13 -1.59
C LEU A 6 15.54 4.54 -0.92
N ILE A 7 16.67 4.05 -1.43
CA ILE A 7 18.02 4.41 -0.94
C ILE A 7 18.27 5.90 -1.17
N VAL A 8 17.95 6.40 -2.36
CA VAL A 8 18.11 7.82 -2.73
C VAL A 8 17.23 8.70 -1.83
N ALA A 9 15.96 8.34 -1.61
CA ALA A 9 15.08 9.08 -0.70
C ALA A 9 15.58 9.06 0.76
N SER A 10 16.12 7.93 1.22
CA SER A 10 16.67 7.79 2.57
C SER A 10 17.93 8.65 2.80
N PHE A 11 18.68 8.97 1.75
CA PHE A 11 19.82 9.89 1.84
C PHE A 11 19.43 11.36 1.61
N LEU A 12 18.50 11.65 0.70
CA LEU A 12 18.11 13.03 0.38
C LEU A 12 17.31 13.71 1.49
N ILE A 13 16.42 13.00 2.17
CA ILE A 13 15.57 13.56 3.23
C ILE A 13 16.40 14.09 4.42
N PRO A 14 17.33 13.31 5.02
CA PRO A 14 18.15 13.83 6.10
C PRO A 14 19.10 14.94 5.64
N LEU A 15 19.60 14.89 4.40
CA LEU A 15 20.42 15.96 3.85
C LEU A 15 19.64 17.29 3.75
N GLY A 16 18.42 17.24 3.22
CA GLY A 16 17.53 18.41 3.16
C GLY A 16 17.11 18.93 4.53
N LEU A 17 16.92 18.03 5.51
CA LEU A 17 16.59 18.37 6.89
C LEU A 17 17.72 19.16 7.58
N ILE A 18 18.98 18.79 7.31
CA ILE A 18 20.16 19.50 7.86
C ILE A 18 20.20 20.94 7.34
N PHE A 19 19.99 21.15 6.03
CA PHE A 19 19.95 22.50 5.44
C PHE A 19 18.76 23.34 5.96
N TRP A 20 17.62 22.70 6.22
CA TRP A 20 16.47 23.36 6.85
C TRP A 20 16.74 23.75 8.31
N LEU A 21 17.37 22.86 9.09
CA LEU A 21 17.74 23.14 10.47
C LEU A 21 18.80 24.24 10.57
N SER A 22 19.78 24.28 9.66
CA SER A 22 20.77 25.37 9.62
C SER A 22 20.11 26.72 9.30
N ALA A 23 19.16 26.76 8.37
CA ALA A 23 18.39 27.97 8.08
C ALA A 23 17.52 28.41 9.28
N ALA A 24 16.93 27.45 10.00
CA ALA A 24 16.15 27.73 11.21
C ALA A 24 17.01 28.30 12.35
N THR A 25 18.25 27.82 12.51
CA THR A 25 19.18 28.37 13.51
C THR A 25 19.57 29.83 13.22
N GLU A 26 19.72 30.21 11.95
CA GLU A 26 19.97 31.61 11.55
C GLU A 26 18.77 32.55 11.79
N LEU A 27 17.54 32.01 11.75
CA LEU A 27 16.31 32.73 12.04
C LEU A 27 16.08 32.97 13.55
N ILE A 28 16.44 32.00 14.39
CA ILE A 28 16.19 32.04 15.85
C ILE A 28 17.36 32.71 16.60
N SER A 29 18.59 32.44 16.18
CA SER A 29 19.82 32.96 16.79
C SER A 29 20.82 33.35 15.69
N PRO A 30 20.72 34.57 15.13
CA PRO A 30 21.66 35.02 14.10
C PRO A 30 23.07 35.07 14.68
N THR A 31 23.83 34.00 14.46
CA THR A 31 25.15 33.81 15.09
C THR A 31 26.23 34.59 14.34
N ASN A 32 25.95 35.01 13.10
CA ASN A 32 26.83 35.85 12.31
C ASN A 32 26.08 37.09 11.84
N ILE A 33 26.63 38.26 12.19
CA ILE A 33 26.34 39.53 11.50
C ILE A 33 26.94 39.38 10.09
N SER A 34 26.24 38.67 9.20
CA SER A 34 26.56 38.65 7.78
C SER A 34 25.77 39.73 7.05
N ASP A 35 26.39 40.43 6.10
CA ASP A 35 25.80 41.54 5.32
C ASP A 35 24.48 41.21 4.61
N ASN A 36 24.10 39.93 4.48
CA ASN A 36 22.81 39.52 3.92
C ASN A 36 22.26 38.25 4.59
N PRO A 37 21.60 38.38 5.77
CA PRO A 37 21.00 37.24 6.48
C PRO A 37 19.88 36.59 5.67
N TRP A 38 19.16 37.36 4.84
CA TRP A 38 18.10 36.87 3.97
C TRP A 38 18.62 35.96 2.85
N GLY A 39 19.83 36.23 2.33
CA GLY A 39 20.45 35.42 1.27
C GLY A 39 20.78 33.99 1.75
N LYS A 40 21.20 33.82 2.99
CA LYS A 40 21.51 32.50 3.55
C LYS A 40 20.27 31.71 3.94
N VAL A 41 19.26 32.37 4.50
CA VAL A 41 17.94 31.78 4.76
C VAL A 41 17.29 31.32 3.45
N ALA A 42 17.30 32.16 2.42
CA ALA A 42 16.78 31.81 1.10
C ALA A 42 17.58 30.64 0.46
N GLY A 43 18.91 30.66 0.55
CA GLY A 43 19.77 29.58 0.06
C GLY A 43 19.48 28.25 0.74
N GLY A 44 19.35 28.22 2.07
CA GLY A 44 19.04 27.02 2.84
C GLY A 44 17.64 26.47 2.54
N LEU A 45 16.65 27.33 2.33
CA LEU A 45 15.30 26.91 1.96
C LEU A 45 15.23 26.34 0.53
N ILE A 46 15.92 26.96 -0.43
CA ILE A 46 15.96 26.48 -1.82
C ILE A 46 16.73 25.15 -1.91
N LEU A 47 17.92 25.08 -1.30
CA LEU A 47 18.74 23.85 -1.29
C LEU A 47 18.10 22.71 -0.50
N GLY A 48 17.36 23.00 0.57
CA GLY A 48 16.65 21.98 1.35
C GLY A 48 15.33 21.54 0.73
N SER A 49 14.61 22.43 0.04
CA SER A 49 13.30 22.10 -0.56
C SER A 49 13.41 21.18 -1.78
N ILE A 50 14.40 21.37 -2.66
CA ILE A 50 14.56 20.53 -3.86
C ILE A 50 14.71 19.04 -3.49
N PRO A 51 15.58 18.64 -2.54
CA PRO A 51 15.69 17.26 -2.09
C PRO A 51 14.42 16.72 -1.42
N LEU A 52 13.74 17.56 -0.63
CA LEU A 52 12.51 17.17 0.08
C LEU A 52 11.35 16.94 -0.89
N PHE A 53 11.18 17.80 -1.89
CA PHE A 53 10.15 17.63 -2.93
C PHE A 53 10.43 16.39 -3.79
N MET A 54 11.66 16.19 -4.25
CA MET A 54 12.01 14.99 -5.03
C MET A 54 11.87 13.72 -4.20
N GLY A 55 12.43 13.69 -2.98
CA GLY A 55 12.33 12.54 -2.07
C GLY A 55 10.88 12.22 -1.71
N GLY A 56 10.09 13.25 -1.40
CA GLY A 56 8.67 13.12 -1.11
C GLY A 56 7.86 12.59 -2.29
N TRP A 57 8.12 13.10 -3.51
CA TRP A 57 7.44 12.63 -4.72
C TRP A 57 7.74 11.17 -5.04
N PHE A 58 9.01 10.75 -4.91
CA PHE A 58 9.38 9.34 -5.08
C PHE A 58 8.71 8.42 -4.06
N MET A 59 8.63 8.85 -2.79
CA MET A 59 7.98 8.07 -1.74
C MET A 59 6.46 7.95 -1.98
N TRP A 60 5.83 9.03 -2.45
CA TRP A 60 4.41 9.05 -2.82
C TRP A 60 4.10 8.14 -4.01
N GLU A 61 4.90 8.21 -5.08
CA GLU A 61 4.76 7.35 -6.26
C GLU A 61 4.89 5.88 -5.87
N TRP A 62 5.91 5.53 -5.08
CA TRP A 62 6.10 4.18 -4.58
C TRP A 62 4.92 3.69 -3.73
N TYR A 63 4.43 4.52 -2.81
CA TYR A 63 3.28 4.18 -1.98
C TYR A 63 2.01 3.97 -2.82
N ARG A 64 1.81 4.78 -3.87
CA ARG A 64 0.71 4.65 -4.81
C ARG A 64 0.82 3.38 -5.66
N GLU A 65 2.02 3.00 -6.09
CA GLU A 65 2.28 1.75 -6.82
C GLU A 65 1.95 0.54 -5.95
N ARG A 66 2.45 0.52 -4.70
CA ARG A 66 2.20 -0.55 -3.73
C ARG A 66 0.71 -0.73 -3.45
N ARG A 67 -0.02 0.38 -3.27
CA ARG A 67 -1.48 0.32 -3.11
C ARG A 67 -2.15 -0.25 -4.36
N ARG A 68 -1.73 0.16 -5.56
CA ARG A 68 -2.28 -0.38 -6.83
C ARG A 68 -2.06 -1.88 -6.97
N GLU A 69 -0.88 -2.40 -6.60
CA GLU A 69 -0.61 -3.84 -6.63
C GLU A 69 -1.52 -4.62 -5.66
N LEU A 70 -1.70 -4.10 -4.44
CA LEU A 70 -2.62 -4.70 -3.46
C LEU A 70 -4.05 -4.73 -4.00
N TYR A 71 -4.53 -3.63 -4.59
CA TYR A 71 -5.86 -3.58 -5.21
C TYR A 71 -5.99 -4.55 -6.39
N ARG A 72 -4.95 -4.70 -7.22
CA ARG A 72 -4.96 -5.68 -8.33
C ARG A 72 -5.05 -7.11 -7.82
N ARG A 73 -4.26 -7.48 -6.80
CA ARG A 73 -4.32 -8.81 -6.17
C ARG A 73 -5.68 -9.08 -5.55
N GLN A 74 -6.26 -8.10 -4.85
CA GLN A 74 -7.61 -8.23 -4.29
C GLN A 74 -8.68 -8.37 -5.38
N ARG A 75 -8.59 -7.60 -6.47
CA ARG A 75 -9.51 -7.72 -7.61
C ARG A 75 -9.41 -9.09 -8.27
N TYR A 76 -8.22 -9.63 -8.44
CA TYR A 76 -8.01 -10.95 -9.01
C TYR A 76 -8.65 -12.05 -8.14
N LYS A 77 -8.43 -12.04 -6.82
CA LYS A 77 -9.09 -12.97 -5.89
C LYS A 77 -10.62 -12.87 -6.00
N ARG A 78 -11.15 -11.65 -6.07
CA ARG A 78 -12.58 -11.40 -6.22
C ARG A 78 -13.12 -11.90 -7.57
N SER A 79 -12.39 -11.71 -8.67
CA SER A 79 -12.85 -12.17 -9.98
C SER A 79 -12.86 -13.69 -10.07
N VAL A 80 -11.84 -14.36 -9.52
CA VAL A 80 -11.81 -15.83 -9.43
C VAL A 80 -12.99 -16.35 -8.61
N PHE A 81 -13.25 -15.74 -7.45
CA PHE A 81 -14.41 -16.09 -6.62
C PHE A 81 -15.74 -15.93 -7.37
N LEU A 82 -15.96 -14.81 -8.06
CA LEU A 82 -17.20 -14.58 -8.82
C LEU A 82 -17.34 -15.55 -10.00
N HIS A 83 -16.23 -15.95 -10.62
CA HIS A 83 -16.24 -16.96 -11.68
C HIS A 83 -16.61 -18.34 -11.13
N LEU A 84 -16.03 -18.75 -10.00
CA LEU A 84 -16.36 -20.01 -9.32
C LEU A 84 -17.83 -20.06 -8.90
N ILE A 85 -18.36 -18.95 -8.36
CA ILE A 85 -19.79 -18.83 -8.06
C ILE A 85 -20.61 -19.11 -9.32
N ARG A 86 -20.33 -18.40 -10.43
CA ARG A 86 -21.10 -18.54 -11.67
C ARG A 86 -21.02 -19.96 -12.25
N ASP A 87 -19.84 -20.57 -12.27
CA ASP A 87 -19.60 -21.86 -12.91
C ASP A 87 -20.17 -23.02 -12.08
N HIS A 88 -20.14 -22.92 -10.76
CA HIS A 88 -20.60 -23.96 -9.83
C HIS A 88 -21.98 -23.68 -9.22
N ARG A 89 -22.79 -22.81 -9.87
CA ARG A 89 -24.15 -22.45 -9.43
C ARG A 89 -24.24 -22.04 -7.95
N GLY A 90 -23.24 -21.29 -7.49
CA GLY A 90 -23.20 -20.75 -6.14
C GLY A 90 -22.44 -21.60 -5.13
N LEU A 91 -22.07 -22.85 -5.47
CA LEU A 91 -21.33 -23.72 -4.56
C LEU A 91 -19.83 -23.50 -4.70
N VAL A 92 -19.18 -23.06 -3.63
CA VAL A 92 -17.73 -22.82 -3.58
C VAL A 92 -17.15 -23.52 -2.36
N THR A 93 -16.09 -24.29 -2.57
CA THR A 93 -15.35 -24.95 -1.49
C THR A 93 -14.04 -24.22 -1.19
N VAL A 94 -13.49 -24.46 -0.01
CA VAL A 94 -12.16 -23.92 0.36
C VAL A 94 -11.09 -24.41 -0.62
N SER A 95 -11.12 -25.68 -1.02
CA SER A 95 -10.12 -26.25 -1.94
C SER A 95 -10.22 -25.66 -3.34
N SER A 96 -11.42 -25.52 -3.90
CA SER A 96 -11.65 -24.97 -5.24
C SER A 96 -11.18 -23.51 -5.32
N LEU A 97 -11.47 -22.70 -4.31
CA LEU A 97 -10.96 -21.33 -4.24
C LEU A 97 -9.44 -21.27 -4.04
N ALA A 98 -8.89 -22.12 -3.16
CA ALA A 98 -7.45 -22.17 -2.92
C ALA A 98 -6.67 -22.53 -4.19
N GLN A 99 -7.13 -23.53 -4.94
CA GLN A 99 -6.52 -23.95 -6.20
C GLN A 99 -6.68 -22.89 -7.30
N ALA A 100 -7.90 -22.38 -7.53
CA ALA A 100 -8.15 -21.43 -8.61
C ALA A 100 -7.49 -20.06 -8.38
N ALA A 101 -7.44 -19.59 -7.13
CA ALA A 101 -6.81 -18.31 -6.80
C ALA A 101 -5.31 -18.45 -6.45
N ASN A 102 -4.77 -19.68 -6.42
CA ASN A 102 -3.41 -20.01 -6.00
C ASN A 102 -3.04 -19.38 -4.64
N ILE A 103 -3.90 -19.61 -3.64
CA ILE A 103 -3.75 -19.11 -2.26
C ILE A 103 -3.76 -20.27 -1.27
N SER A 104 -3.33 -20.03 -0.03
CA SER A 104 -3.38 -21.07 1.00
C SER A 104 -4.82 -21.43 1.37
N PRO A 105 -5.08 -22.69 1.81
CA PRO A 105 -6.41 -23.09 2.28
C PRO A 105 -6.95 -22.21 3.41
N GLN A 106 -6.06 -21.75 4.30
CA GLN A 106 -6.44 -20.85 5.39
C GLN A 106 -6.89 -19.49 4.87
N GLU A 107 -6.17 -18.90 3.90
CA GLU A 107 -6.54 -17.63 3.29
C GLU A 107 -7.85 -17.74 2.47
N ALA A 108 -8.06 -18.87 1.81
CA ALA A 108 -9.31 -19.17 1.11
C ALA A 108 -10.50 -19.25 2.07
N LYS A 109 -10.37 -19.95 3.21
CA LYS A 109 -11.40 -20.03 4.24
C LYS A 109 -11.76 -18.65 4.78
N GLU A 110 -10.78 -17.86 5.19
CA GLU A 110 -11.03 -16.50 5.68
C GLU A 110 -11.69 -15.60 4.63
N PHE A 111 -11.34 -15.77 3.35
CA PHE A 111 -11.99 -15.03 2.26
C PHE A 111 -13.46 -15.43 2.13
N LEU A 112 -13.78 -16.72 2.17
CA LEU A 112 -15.14 -17.24 2.09
C LEU A 112 -15.98 -16.84 3.31
N ASP A 113 -15.42 -16.93 4.51
CA ASP A 113 -16.08 -16.46 5.75
C ASP A 113 -16.48 -14.98 5.66
N ARG A 114 -15.59 -14.12 5.11
CA ARG A 114 -15.92 -12.70 4.85
C ARG A 114 -16.91 -12.53 3.70
N ALA A 115 -16.87 -13.40 2.70
CA ALA A 115 -17.77 -13.36 1.55
C ALA A 115 -19.21 -13.70 1.95
N VAL A 116 -19.42 -14.65 2.87
CA VAL A 116 -20.74 -15.00 3.43
C VAL A 116 -21.41 -13.75 4.00
N ALA A 117 -20.72 -13.01 4.87
CA ALA A 117 -21.24 -11.78 5.46
C ALA A 117 -21.51 -10.67 4.42
N LYS A 118 -20.73 -10.64 3.32
CA LYS A 118 -20.80 -9.58 2.31
C LYS A 118 -21.84 -9.82 1.22
N TYR A 119 -22.05 -11.08 0.85
CA TYR A 119 -22.89 -11.48 -0.28
C TYR A 119 -24.11 -12.28 0.16
N HIS A 120 -24.46 -12.24 1.46
CA HIS A 120 -25.59 -12.99 2.01
C HIS A 120 -25.53 -14.49 1.66
N GLY A 121 -24.33 -15.07 1.73
CA GLY A 121 -24.15 -16.51 1.54
C GLY A 121 -24.73 -17.30 2.71
N ASP A 122 -24.97 -18.59 2.49
CA ASP A 122 -25.36 -19.50 3.55
C ASP A 122 -24.16 -19.78 4.48
N SER A 123 -24.47 -20.14 5.73
CA SER A 123 -23.44 -20.55 6.68
C SER A 123 -22.70 -21.79 6.17
N PRO A 124 -21.38 -21.87 6.36
CA PRO A 124 -20.59 -22.97 5.83
C PRO A 124 -21.01 -24.30 6.44
N GLN A 125 -21.13 -25.32 5.59
CA GLN A 125 -21.38 -26.70 6.01
C GLN A 125 -20.07 -27.49 5.94
N LEU A 126 -19.72 -28.18 7.03
CA LEU A 126 -18.57 -29.08 7.06
C LEU A 126 -19.04 -30.48 6.65
N ILE A 127 -18.59 -30.94 5.49
CA ILE A 127 -18.90 -32.27 4.95
C ILE A 127 -17.57 -32.92 4.55
N ASP A 128 -17.32 -34.16 4.98
CA ASP A 128 -16.07 -34.89 4.68
C ASP A 128 -14.79 -34.07 4.93
N SER A 129 -14.74 -33.38 6.08
CA SER A 129 -13.62 -32.52 6.49
C SER A 129 -13.34 -31.31 5.57
N GLU A 130 -14.27 -30.96 4.69
CA GLU A 130 -14.20 -29.78 3.82
C GLU A 130 -15.36 -28.81 4.08
N TYR A 131 -15.09 -27.50 4.04
CA TYR A 131 -16.11 -26.47 4.18
C TYR A 131 -16.72 -26.11 2.82
N TYR A 132 -18.03 -26.26 2.74
CA TYR A 132 -18.87 -25.91 1.61
C TYR A 132 -19.60 -24.60 1.89
N TYR A 133 -19.47 -23.65 0.97
CA TYR A 133 -20.15 -22.36 1.03
C TYR A 133 -21.11 -22.27 -0.15
N PHE A 134 -22.37 -21.92 0.13
CA PHE A 134 -23.37 -21.68 -0.90
C PHE A 134 -23.70 -20.20 -0.98
N PHE A 135 -23.73 -19.67 -2.19
CA PHE A 135 -24.07 -18.28 -2.49
C PHE A 135 -25.23 -18.25 -3.47
N GLN A 136 -26.30 -17.55 -3.11
CA GLN A 136 -27.40 -17.31 -4.04
C GLN A 136 -26.92 -16.38 -5.16
N ILE A 137 -27.14 -16.81 -6.41
CA ILE A 137 -26.86 -16.02 -7.60
C ILE A 137 -28.21 -15.64 -8.16
N ASP A 138 -28.55 -14.36 -8.11
CA ASP A 138 -29.70 -13.79 -8.84
C ASP A 138 -29.43 -13.75 -10.35
#